data_AF-A0A8I1QSD9-F1
#
_entry.id   AF-A0A8I1QSD9-F1
#
_cell.length_a   1.000
_cell.length_b   1.000
_cell.length_c   1.000
_cell.angle_alpha   90.00
_cell.angle_beta   90.00
_cell.angle_gamma   90.00
#
_symmetry.space_group_name_H-M   'P 1'
#
loop_
_entity.id
_entity.type
_entity.pdbx_description
1 polymer ?
#
loop_
_entity_poly.entity_id
_entity_poly.type
_entity_poly.pdbx_seq_one_letter_code
_entity_poly.pdbx_strand_id
1 'polypeptide(L)'
;MKPSFPTHADEEYSLPPVEALLAGTLALMTGCAQHSGPVCQRELMVGKVVSNLTELAQHPALSRPMRVLLGRLSSRWLLELGSAAAPAAGLMPLLPEHRTLQ
;
A
#
# COMPACT_ATOMS: atom_id res chain seq x y z
N MET A 1 -37.60 -11.76 -35.54
CA MET A 1 -37.06 -10.74 -34.61
C MET A 1 -36.12 -11.42 -33.63
N LYS A 2 -34.80 -11.32 -33.82
CA LYS A 2 -33.80 -11.83 -32.86
C LYS A 2 -33.32 -10.62 -32.04
N PRO A 3 -33.43 -10.62 -30.70
CA PRO A 3 -32.88 -9.52 -29.92
C PRO A 3 -31.35 -9.58 -30.01
N SER A 4 -30.78 -8.63 -30.74
CA SER A 4 -29.35 -8.32 -30.67
C SER A 4 -29.11 -7.55 -29.38
N PHE A 5 -28.72 -8.26 -28.32
CA PHE A 5 -28.17 -7.60 -27.15
C PHE A 5 -26.89 -6.90 -27.58
N PRO A 6 -26.69 -5.62 -27.25
CA PRO A 6 -25.39 -5.00 -27.43
C PRO A 6 -24.41 -5.82 -26.60
N THR A 7 -23.50 -6.52 -27.27
CA THR A 7 -22.25 -6.95 -26.65
C THR A 7 -21.65 -5.67 -26.09
N HIS A 8 -21.68 -5.54 -24.76
CA HIS A 8 -20.82 -4.62 -24.03
C HIS A 8 -19.39 -4.95 -24.49
N ALA A 9 -18.94 -4.28 -25.53
CA ALA A 9 -17.54 -4.20 -25.83
C ALA A 9 -16.96 -3.55 -24.59
N ASP A 10 -16.25 -4.37 -23.81
CA ASP A 10 -15.30 -3.93 -22.82
C ASP A 10 -14.63 -2.67 -23.36
N GLU A 11 -14.98 -1.52 -22.80
CA GLU A 11 -14.17 -0.33 -22.92
C GLU A 11 -12.89 -0.68 -22.15
N GLU A 12 -11.94 -1.31 -22.85
CA GLU A 12 -10.59 -1.55 -22.38
C GLU A 12 -9.95 -0.16 -22.22
N TYR A 13 -10.28 0.52 -21.13
CA TYR A 13 -9.65 1.76 -20.69
C TYR A 13 -8.22 1.41 -20.32
N SER A 14 -7.36 1.36 -21.35
CA SER A 14 -5.93 1.27 -21.18
C SER A 14 -5.48 2.58 -20.54
N LEU A 15 -5.36 2.55 -19.22
CA LEU A 15 -4.77 3.65 -18.46
C LEU A 15 -3.36 3.89 -19.02
N PRO A 16 -2.95 5.14 -19.24
CA PRO A 16 -1.58 5.39 -19.60
C PRO A 16 -0.63 4.81 -18.53
N PRO A 17 0.62 4.46 -18.90
CA PRO A 17 1.49 3.69 -18.02
C PRO A 17 1.70 4.29 -16.62
N VAL A 18 1.62 5.63 -16.52
CA VAL A 18 1.77 6.35 -15.26
C VAL A 18 0.55 6.19 -14.35
N GLU A 19 -0.67 6.27 -14.87
CA GLU A 19 -1.89 6.02 -14.09
C GLU A 19 -2.00 4.56 -13.67
N ALA A 20 -1.60 3.62 -14.55
CA ALA A 20 -1.53 2.20 -14.20
C ALA A 20 -0.56 1.94 -13.05
N LEU A 21 0.64 2.55 -13.10
CA LEU A 21 1.63 2.47 -12.02
C LEU A 21 1.12 3.12 -10.73
N LEU A 22 0.46 4.28 -10.82
CA LEU A 22 -0.14 4.96 -9.67
C LEU A 22 -1.23 4.10 -9.03
N ALA A 23 -2.17 3.58 -9.83
CA ALA A 23 -3.24 2.70 -9.36
C ALA A 23 -2.69 1.43 -8.70
N GLY A 24 -1.72 0.77 -9.33
CA GLY A 24 -1.03 -0.39 -8.76
C GLY A 24 -0.32 -0.08 -7.44
N THR A 25 0.27 1.12 -7.32
CA THR A 25 0.92 1.57 -6.08
C THR A 25 -0.09 1.80 -4.96
N LEU A 26 -1.23 2.44 -5.26
CA LEU A 26 -2.31 2.63 -4.30
C LEU A 26 -2.94 1.30 -3.86
N ALA A 27 -3.15 0.37 -4.80
CA ALA A 27 -3.62 -0.98 -4.49
C ALA A 27 -2.64 -1.72 -3.58
N LEU A 28 -1.33 -1.64 -3.88
CA LEU A 28 -0.29 -2.25 -3.04
C LEU A 28 -0.22 -1.62 -1.65
N MET A 29 -0.28 -0.30 -1.53
CA MET A 29 -0.33 0.40 -0.22
C MET A 29 -1.55 -0.07 0.60
N THR A 30 -2.69 -0.25 -0.06
CA THR A 30 -3.92 -0.74 0.57
C THR A 30 -3.77 -2.20 0.99
N GLY A 31 -3.09 -3.03 0.19
CA GLY A 31 -2.72 -4.39 0.56
C GLY A 31 -1.75 -4.43 1.74
N CYS A 32 -0.75 -3.53 1.80
CA CYS A 32 0.19 -3.42 2.92
C CYS A 32 -0.52 -3.11 4.24
N ALA A 33 -1.52 -2.24 4.21
CA ALA A 33 -2.29 -1.84 5.39
C ALA A 33 -3.20 -2.98 5.91
N GLN A 34 -3.65 -3.86 5.01
CA GLN A 34 -4.54 -4.99 5.34
C GLN A 34 -3.77 -6.30 5.55
N HIS A 35 -2.46 -6.32 5.33
CA HIS A 35 -1.65 -7.53 5.43
C HIS A 35 -1.54 -8.01 6.88
N SER A 36 -2.01 -9.23 7.15
CA SER A 36 -1.95 -9.91 8.46
C SER A 36 -0.93 -11.05 8.51
N GLY A 37 -0.16 -11.23 7.43
CA GLY A 37 0.83 -12.31 7.30
C GLY A 37 2.21 -11.97 7.90
N PRO A 38 3.25 -12.75 7.53
CA PRO A 38 4.60 -12.58 8.06
C PRO A 38 5.18 -11.17 7.83
N VAL A 39 5.96 -10.68 8.80
CA VAL A 39 6.60 -9.35 8.77
C VAL A 39 7.52 -9.20 7.56
N CYS A 40 8.28 -10.25 7.20
CA CYS A 40 9.17 -10.22 6.04
C CYS A 40 8.42 -9.94 4.72
N GLN A 41 7.21 -10.44 4.56
CA GLN A 41 6.40 -10.16 3.37
C GLN A 41 5.93 -8.71 3.37
N ARG A 42 5.55 -8.15 4.54
CA ARG A 42 5.21 -6.74 4.67
C ARG A 42 6.39 -5.84 4.28
N GLU A 43 7.60 -6.16 4.73
CA GLU A 43 8.82 -5.39 4.40
C GLU A 43 9.08 -5.37 2.89
N LEU A 44 8.95 -6.51 2.21
CA LEU A 44 9.08 -6.58 0.74
C LEU A 44 8.02 -5.73 0.04
N MET A 45 6.77 -5.76 0.51
CA MET A 45 5.69 -4.94 -0.05
C MET A 45 5.96 -3.45 0.16
N VAL A 46 6.39 -3.03 1.36
CA VAL A 46 6.75 -1.64 1.63
C VAL A 46 7.96 -1.20 0.78
N GLY A 47 8.96 -2.06 0.59
CA GLY A 47 10.08 -1.80 -0.32
C GLY A 47 9.60 -1.52 -1.74
N LYS A 48 8.63 -2.30 -2.23
CA LYS A 48 8.03 -2.09 -3.56
C LYS A 48 7.20 -0.80 -3.63
N VAL A 49 6.47 -0.44 -2.57
CA VAL A 49 5.77 0.85 -2.46
C VAL A 49 6.76 2.01 -2.58
N VAL A 50 7.86 1.99 -1.83
CA VAL A 50 8.88 3.05 -1.85
C VAL A 50 9.52 3.20 -3.24
N SER A 51 9.87 2.08 -3.90
CA SER A 51 10.41 2.10 -5.26
C SER A 51 9.44 2.78 -6.24
N ASN A 52 8.19 2.32 -6.27
CA ASN A 52 7.19 2.85 -7.21
C ASN A 52 6.88 4.33 -6.95
N LEU A 53 6.77 4.75 -5.69
CA LEU A 53 6.54 6.16 -5.34
C LEU A 53 7.70 7.06 -5.77
N THR A 54 8.93 6.54 -5.72
CA THR A 54 10.13 7.26 -6.13
C THR A 54 10.17 7.41 -7.66
N GLU A 55 9.81 6.37 -8.40
CA GLU A 55 9.66 6.43 -9.86
C GLU A 55 8.56 7.43 -10.27
N LEU A 56 7.38 7.36 -9.65
CA LEU A 56 6.28 8.28 -9.91
C LEU A 56 6.67 9.73 -9.56
N ALA A 57 7.40 9.97 -8.47
CA ALA A 57 7.85 11.30 -8.08
C ALA A 57 8.81 11.95 -9.11
N GLN A 58 9.46 11.17 -9.98
CA GLN A 58 10.30 11.68 -11.06
C GLN A 58 9.56 11.73 -12.41
N HIS A 59 8.33 11.24 -12.48
CA HIS A 59 7.64 11.08 -13.76
C HIS A 59 7.16 12.44 -14.33
N PRO A 60 7.59 12.83 -15.54
CA PRO A 60 7.33 14.17 -16.08
C PRO A 60 5.85 14.43 -16.39
N ALA A 61 5.06 13.39 -16.64
CA ALA A 61 3.62 13.51 -16.91
C ALA A 61 2.79 13.91 -15.68
N LEU A 62 3.34 13.79 -14.46
CA LEU A 62 2.64 14.21 -13.25
C LEU A 62 2.89 15.70 -12.98
N SER A 63 1.90 16.38 -12.40
CA SER A 63 2.07 17.78 -11.99
C SER A 63 3.17 17.93 -10.93
N ARG A 64 3.83 19.10 -10.89
CA ARG A 64 4.87 19.39 -9.88
C ARG A 64 4.37 19.17 -8.44
N PRO A 65 3.17 19.63 -8.04
CA PRO A 65 2.65 19.35 -6.70
C PRO A 65 2.49 17.85 -6.42
N MET A 66 2.01 17.08 -7.40
CA MET A 66 1.86 15.62 -7.26
C MET A 66 3.21 14.93 -7.03
N ARG A 67 4.24 15.29 -7.82
CA ARG A 67 5.60 14.77 -7.65
C ARG A 67 6.18 15.05 -6.26
N VAL A 68 5.95 16.26 -5.72
CA VAL A 68 6.36 16.61 -4.35
C VAL A 68 5.62 15.77 -3.31
N LEU A 69 4.30 15.59 -3.48
CA LEU A 69 3.49 14.78 -2.58
C LEU A 69 3.95 13.31 -2.57
N LEU A 70 4.21 12.73 -3.75
CA LEU A 70 4.70 11.36 -3.89
C LEU A 70 6.10 11.17 -3.29
N GLY A 71 6.99 12.17 -3.47
CA GLY A 71 8.30 12.16 -2.83
C GLY A 71 8.21 12.15 -1.30
N ARG A 72 7.35 12.99 -0.72
CA ARG A 72 7.09 12.99 0.73
C ARG A 72 6.50 11.67 1.22
N LEU A 73 5.59 11.10 0.45
CA LEU A 73 4.97 9.82 0.77
C LEU A 73 6.03 8.70 0.77
N SER A 74 6.92 8.66 -0.22
CA SER A 74 8.05 7.72 -0.28
C SER A 74 8.93 7.80 0.98
N SER A 75 9.33 9.02 1.38
CA SER A 75 10.11 9.22 2.62
C SER A 75 9.39 8.69 3.86
N ARG A 76 8.06 8.87 3.95
CA ARG A 76 7.28 8.38 5.09
C ARG A 76 7.26 6.86 5.15
N TRP A 77 7.06 6.17 4.02
CA TRP A 77 7.08 4.71 3.97
C TRP A 77 8.47 4.13 4.26
N LEU A 78 9.55 4.82 3.87
CA LEU A 78 10.91 4.42 4.21
C LEU A 78 11.15 4.48 5.73
N LEU A 79 10.58 5.47 6.42
CA LEU A 79 10.63 5.54 7.88
C LEU A 79 9.89 4.36 8.53
N GLU A 80 8.75 3.93 7.97
CA GLU A 80 8.04 2.73 8.47
C GLU A 80 8.86 1.45 8.32
N LEU A 81 9.60 1.28 7.21
CA LEU A 81 10.56 0.18 7.03
C LEU A 81 11.61 0.18 8.14
N GLY A 82 12.18 1.34 8.46
CA GLY A 82 13.17 1.48 9.54
C GLY A 82 12.58 1.32 10.95
N SER A 83 11.31 1.68 11.14
CA SER A 83 10.62 1.61 12.43
C SER A 83 10.06 0.22 12.75
N ALA A 84 9.76 -0.61 11.74
CA ALA A 84 9.29 -1.99 11.94
C ALA A 84 10.34 -2.89 12.64
N ALA A 85 11.61 -2.47 12.63
CA ALA A 85 12.69 -3.13 13.37
C ALA A 85 12.66 -2.87 14.89
N ALA A 86 11.84 -1.94 15.38
CA ALA A 86 11.60 -1.81 16.81
C ALA A 86 10.53 -2.84 17.21
N PRO A 87 10.85 -3.87 18.03
CA PRO A 87 9.80 -4.69 18.61
C PRO A 87 8.90 -3.76 19.40
N ALA A 88 7.60 -3.98 19.32
CA ALA A 88 6.62 -3.38 20.22
C ALA A 88 7.00 -3.77 21.67
N ALA A 89 7.88 -2.98 22.28
CA ALA A 89 8.17 -2.97 23.70
C ALA A 89 6.93 -2.40 24.38
N GLY A 90 5.91 -3.25 24.47
CA GLY A 90 4.57 -2.92 24.95
C GLY A 90 3.67 -4.14 25.16
N LEU A 91 4.10 -5.35 24.77
CA LEU A 91 3.51 -6.57 25.30
C LEU A 91 4.14 -6.87 26.66
N MET A 92 3.66 -6.18 27.70
CA MET A 92 3.77 -6.71 29.05
C MET A 92 2.65 -7.75 29.22
N PRO A 93 2.96 -9.05 29.41
CA PRO A 93 1.97 -10.02 29.83
C PRO A 93 1.79 -9.87 31.34
N LEU A 94 0.69 -9.26 31.78
CA LEU A 94 0.25 -9.37 33.17
C LEU A 94 -0.79 -10.49 33.27
N LEU A 95 -0.31 -11.59 33.87
CA LEU A 95 -0.90 -12.88 34.19
C LEU A 95 -2.38 -12.85 34.66
N PRO A 96 -3.21 -13.87 34.34
CA PRO A 96 -4.51 -14.06 34.96
C PRO A 96 -4.31 -14.76 36.32
N GLU A 97 -4.87 -14.26 37.44
CA GLU A 97 -5.19 -15.05 38.65
C GLU A 97 -5.81 -14.09 39.71
N HIS A 98 -7.14 -13.98 39.78
CA HIS A 98 -7.81 -13.60 41.03
C HIS A 98 -8.86 -14.65 41.37
N ARG A 99 -8.39 -15.76 41.94
CA ARG A 99 -9.19 -16.60 42.84
C ARG A 99 -9.58 -15.77 44.06
N THR A 100 -10.85 -15.46 44.24
CA THR A 100 -11.41 -15.23 45.59
C THR A 100 -12.89 -15.60 45.63
N LEU A 101 -13.17 -16.46 46.62
CA LEU A 101 -14.47 -16.98 47.04
C LEU A 101 -15.48 -15.87 47.31
N GLN A 102 -16.72 -16.03 46.81
CA GLN A 102 -17.95 -15.83 47.57
C GLN A 102 -19.01 -16.82 47.07
#